data_AF-A0A2D8AR88-F1
#
_entry.id   AF-A0A2D8AR88-F1
#
_cell.length_a   1.000
_cell.length_b   1.000
_cell.length_c   1.000
_cell.angle_alpha   90.00
_cell.angle_beta   90.00
_cell.angle_gamma   90.00
#
_symmetry.space_group_name_H-M   'P 1'
#
loop_
_entity.id
_entity.type
_entity.pdbx_description
1 polymer ?
#
loop_
_entity_poly.entity_id
_entity_poly.type
_entity_poly.pdbx_seq_one_letter_code
_entity_poly.pdbx_strand_id
1 'polypeptide(L)'
;MSGRGLDHLIEQNDTELGFLSAYGGGESPEELLSLIENVVCDEIKLEVVESGVKLNLDIDNPPLVPSDIKRRGFTDGELRKSGVTVTITDFGPEQKRFLDRLVEFIHGE
;
A
#
# COMPACT_ATOMS: atom_id res chain seq x y z
N MET A 1 -5.86 9.71 -45.43
CA MET A 1 -6.97 8.91 -44.83
C MET A 1 -6.45 7.48 -44.74
N SER A 2 -6.34 6.80 -43.61
CA SER A 2 -7.07 6.93 -42.36
C SER A 2 -6.20 6.35 -41.23
N GLY A 3 -5.79 7.20 -40.28
CA GLY A 3 -5.18 6.79 -39.02
C GLY A 3 -6.27 6.33 -38.05
N ARG A 4 -6.83 5.14 -38.30
CA ARG A 4 -7.92 4.55 -37.51
C ARG A 4 -7.67 3.07 -37.26
N GLY A 5 -6.61 2.78 -36.53
CA GLY A 5 -6.26 1.39 -36.19
C GLY A 5 -5.70 1.21 -34.79
N LEU A 6 -5.04 2.24 -34.24
CA LEU A 6 -4.45 2.16 -32.90
C LEU A 6 -5.37 2.71 -31.80
N ASP A 7 -6.18 3.75 -32.06
CA ASP A 7 -7.09 4.31 -31.05
C ASP A 7 -8.16 3.31 -30.58
N HIS A 8 -8.66 2.43 -31.47
CA HIS A 8 -9.66 1.43 -31.11
C HIS A 8 -9.11 0.23 -30.30
N LEU A 9 -7.78 0.03 -30.27
CA LEU A 9 -7.16 -1.03 -29.47
C LEU A 9 -6.80 -0.56 -28.06
N ILE A 10 -6.74 0.76 -27.85
CA ILE A 10 -6.57 1.36 -26.52
C ILE A 10 -7.91 1.38 -25.79
N GLU A 11 -9.01 1.69 -26.50
CA GLU A 11 -10.37 1.80 -25.94
C GLU A 11 -10.98 0.47 -25.45
N GLN A 12 -10.41 -0.69 -25.83
CA GLN A 12 -10.88 -2.01 -25.38
C GLN A 12 -10.22 -2.51 -24.09
N ASN A 13 -9.19 -1.85 -23.55
CA ASN A 13 -8.52 -2.26 -22.31
C ASN A 13 -8.97 -1.48 -21.06
N ASP A 14 -9.83 -0.46 -21.20
CA ASP A 14 -10.30 0.35 -20.06
C ASP A 14 -11.18 -0.42 -19.06
N THR A 15 -11.63 -1.63 -19.40
CA THR A 15 -12.41 -2.50 -18.51
C THR A 15 -11.60 -3.47 -17.64
N GLU A 16 -10.28 -3.57 -17.83
CA GLU A 16 -9.42 -4.48 -17.01
C GLU A 16 -8.77 -3.80 -15.80
N LEU A 17 -8.84 -2.47 -15.68
CA LEU A 17 -8.23 -1.71 -14.60
C LEU A 17 -8.71 -2.17 -13.21
N GLY A 18 -10.01 -2.42 -13.05
CA GLY A 18 -10.57 -2.92 -11.79
C GLY A 18 -10.19 -4.36 -11.44
N PHE A 19 -9.83 -5.17 -12.45
CA PHE A 19 -9.36 -6.55 -12.24
C PHE A 19 -7.89 -6.59 -11.84
N LEU A 20 -7.06 -5.71 -12.44
CA LEU A 20 -5.64 -5.58 -12.10
C LEU A 20 -5.44 -4.89 -10.76
N SER A 21 -6.24 -3.88 -10.42
CA SER A 21 -6.19 -3.21 -9.11
C SER A 21 -6.49 -4.15 -7.95
N ALA A 22 -7.26 -5.22 -8.16
CA ALA A 22 -7.52 -6.23 -7.14
C ALA A 22 -6.29 -7.09 -6.80
N TYR A 23 -5.30 -7.15 -7.71
CA TYR A 23 -4.02 -7.83 -7.49
C TYR A 23 -2.92 -6.91 -6.98
N GLY A 24 -3.21 -5.60 -6.90
CA GLY A 24 -2.30 -4.57 -6.47
C GLY A 24 -1.14 -4.34 -7.47
N GLY A 25 -0.79 -3.07 -7.64
CA GLY A 25 0.35 -2.64 -8.43
C GLY A 25 -0.08 -1.89 -9.68
N GLY A 26 0.47 -0.68 -9.84
CA GLY A 26 0.14 0.24 -10.92
C GLY A 26 -0.49 1.55 -10.43
N GLU A 27 -0.82 1.63 -9.15
CA GLU A 27 -1.28 2.85 -8.50
C GLU A 27 -0.16 3.90 -8.45
N SER A 28 -0.52 5.16 -8.67
CA SER A 28 0.38 6.26 -8.32
C SER A 28 0.57 6.33 -6.80
N PRO A 29 1.66 6.90 -6.28
CA PRO A 29 1.85 7.09 -4.84
C PRO A 29 0.67 7.83 -4.16
N GLU A 30 0.01 8.74 -4.87
CA GLU A 30 -1.17 9.47 -4.38
C GLU A 30 -2.43 8.61 -4.33
N GLU A 31 -2.65 7.76 -5.32
CA GLU A 31 -3.73 6.78 -5.31
C GLU A 31 -3.52 5.76 -4.18
N LEU A 32 -2.29 5.31 -4.02
CA LEU A 32 -1.87 4.41 -2.95
C LEU A 32 -2.11 5.01 -1.57
N LEU A 33 -1.78 6.31 -1.39
CA LEU A 33 -2.07 7.04 -0.15
C LEU A 33 -3.57 7.00 0.16
N SER A 34 -4.40 7.33 -0.83
CA SER A 34 -5.86 7.36 -0.66
C SER A 34 -6.40 5.99 -0.22
N LEU A 35 -5.85 4.89 -0.74
CA LEU A 35 -6.26 3.53 -0.35
C LEU A 35 -5.83 3.20 1.08
N ILE A 36 -4.60 3.57 1.47
CA ILE A 36 -4.04 3.30 2.80
C ILE A 36 -4.77 4.14 3.87
N GLU A 37 -5.03 5.42 3.60
CA GLU A 37 -5.74 6.34 4.51
C GLU A 37 -7.14 5.85 4.88
N ASN A 38 -7.81 5.10 3.99
CA ASN A 38 -9.12 4.51 4.29
C ASN A 38 -9.08 3.34 5.28
N VAL A 39 -7.89 2.85 5.63
CA VAL A 39 -7.69 1.69 6.50
C VAL A 39 -6.98 2.05 7.80
N VAL A 40 -6.05 3.01 7.77
CA VAL A 40 -5.25 3.38 8.94
C VAL A 40 -5.98 4.33 9.90
N CYS A 41 -5.42 4.50 11.10
CA CYS A 41 -5.83 5.49 12.10
C CYS A 41 -4.78 6.62 12.21
N ASP A 42 -5.14 7.70 12.93
CA ASP A 42 -4.37 8.95 13.02
C ASP A 42 -2.96 8.78 13.63
N GLU A 43 -2.74 7.72 14.41
CA GLU A 43 -1.45 7.40 15.03
C GLU A 43 -0.39 6.95 14.00
N ILE A 44 -0.83 6.44 12.85
CA ILE A 44 0.04 5.99 11.78
C ILE A 44 0.37 7.18 10.89
N LYS A 45 1.65 7.59 10.87
CA LYS A 45 2.11 8.69 10.02
C LYS A 45 2.40 8.17 8.61
N LEU A 46 1.82 8.82 7.62
CA LEU A 46 2.03 8.52 6.21
C LEU A 46 2.77 9.66 5.51
N GLU A 47 3.70 9.32 4.63
CA GLU A 47 4.45 10.26 3.80
C GLU A 47 4.54 9.71 2.37
N VAL A 48 4.09 10.48 1.39
CA VAL A 48 4.22 10.11 -0.03
C VAL A 48 5.67 10.26 -0.46
N VAL A 49 6.22 9.22 -1.07
CA VAL A 49 7.59 9.17 -1.60
C VAL A 49 7.56 8.68 -3.04
N GLU A 50 8.66 8.84 -3.77
CA GLU A 50 8.75 8.45 -5.20
C GLU A 50 8.39 6.99 -5.46
N SER A 51 8.73 6.09 -4.52
CA SER A 51 8.47 4.65 -4.64
C SER A 51 7.11 4.19 -4.10
N GLY A 52 6.31 5.06 -3.48
CA GLY A 52 5.03 4.70 -2.87
C GLY A 52 4.70 5.54 -1.64
N VAL A 53 4.20 4.89 -0.58
CA VAL A 53 3.78 5.57 0.66
C VAL A 53 4.58 5.02 1.83
N LYS A 54 5.37 5.88 2.44
CA LYS A 54 6.13 5.56 3.65
C LYS A 54 5.23 5.64 4.86
N LEU A 55 5.14 4.52 5.57
CA LEU A 55 4.46 4.38 6.84
C LEU A 55 5.48 4.47 7.97
N ASN A 56 5.17 5.27 8.99
CA ASN A 56 5.92 5.35 10.22
C ASN A 56 4.97 5.27 11.42
N LEU A 57 5.21 4.30 12.29
CA LEU A 57 4.43 4.09 13.51
C LEU A 57 5.40 3.86 14.68
N ASP A 58 5.34 4.77 15.65
CA ASP A 58 6.05 4.66 16.92
C ASP A 58 5.13 3.96 17.94
N ILE A 59 5.42 2.70 18.27
CA ILE A 59 4.63 1.90 19.22
C ILE A 59 5.49 0.86 19.91
N ASP A 60 5.21 0.58 21.19
CA ASP A 60 5.97 -0.41 21.95
C ASP A 60 5.52 -1.83 21.59
N ASN A 61 6.51 -2.68 21.26
CA ASN A 61 6.35 -4.08 20.86
C ASN A 61 5.24 -4.32 19.82
N PRO A 62 5.38 -3.74 18.60
CA PRO A 62 4.38 -3.93 17.55
C PRO A 62 4.12 -5.42 17.31
N PRO A 63 2.87 -5.81 16.98
CA PRO A 63 2.45 -7.21 16.81
C PRO A 63 2.94 -7.77 15.47
N LEU A 64 4.17 -7.46 15.06
CA LEU A 64 4.75 -7.75 13.75
C LEU A 64 5.96 -8.66 13.90
N VAL A 65 6.22 -9.46 12.87
CA VAL A 65 7.47 -10.21 12.72
C VAL A 65 8.30 -9.65 11.59
N PRO A 66 9.63 -9.86 11.55
CA PRO A 66 10.48 -9.31 10.49
C PRO A 66 10.07 -9.71 9.07
N SER A 67 9.34 -10.82 8.90
CA SER A 67 8.85 -11.26 7.59
C SER A 67 7.62 -10.49 7.12
N ASP A 68 6.93 -9.72 7.97
CA ASP A 68 5.79 -8.91 7.57
C ASP A 68 6.22 -7.74 6.67
N ILE A 69 7.37 -7.12 6.95
CA ILE A 69 7.92 -5.96 6.21
C ILE A 69 8.87 -6.32 5.04
N LYS A 70 9.09 -7.62 4.80
CA LYS A 70 9.99 -8.12 3.73
C LYS A 70 9.25 -8.77 2.56
N ARG A 71 7.92 -8.73 2.59
CA ARG A 71 7.07 -9.31 1.53
C ARG A 71 7.00 -8.38 0.33
N ARG A 72 6.46 -8.90 -0.78
CA ARG A 72 6.12 -8.08 -1.95
C ARG A 72 5.24 -6.90 -1.51
N GLY A 73 5.42 -5.74 -2.15
CA GLY A 73 4.66 -4.53 -1.85
C GLY A 73 5.18 -3.74 -0.66
N PHE A 74 6.30 -4.17 -0.06
CA PHE A 74 7.01 -3.46 0.98
C PHE A 74 8.48 -3.27 0.62
N THR A 75 8.99 -2.05 0.78
CA THR A 75 10.42 -1.73 0.66
C THR A 75 10.88 -0.91 1.85
N ASP A 76 12.20 -0.81 2.05
CA ASP A 76 12.81 0.02 3.09
C ASP A 76 12.28 -0.24 4.50
N GLY A 77 11.86 -1.49 4.74
CA GLY A 77 11.24 -1.92 5.99
C GLY A 77 12.25 -2.03 7.13
N GLU A 78 11.92 -1.42 8.25
CA GLU A 78 12.63 -1.53 9.51
C GLU A 78 11.65 -1.78 10.66
N LEU A 79 11.83 -2.91 11.35
CA LEU A 79 11.05 -3.28 12.52
C LEU A 79 11.92 -3.10 13.77
N ARG A 80 11.46 -2.27 14.69
CA ARG A 80 12.11 -1.95 15.97
C ARG A 80 11.21 -2.40 17.12
N LYS A 81 11.77 -2.49 18.32
CA LYS A 81 10.96 -2.72 19.53
C LYS A 81 10.01 -1.57 19.84
N SER A 82 10.33 -0.37 19.36
CA SER A 82 9.59 0.87 19.60
C SER A 82 8.84 1.36 18.35
N GLY A 83 8.64 0.50 17.35
CA GLY A 83 7.86 0.87 16.18
C GLY A 83 8.22 0.15 14.90
N VAL A 84 7.63 0.60 13.81
CA VAL A 84 7.87 0.09 12.46
C VAL A 84 7.91 1.25 11.47
N THR A 85 8.85 1.19 10.54
CA THR A 85 8.88 2.03 9.36
C THR A 85 8.91 1.14 8.13
N VAL A 86 8.09 1.40 7.13
CA VAL A 86 8.10 0.65 5.87
C VAL A 86 7.51 1.47 4.75
N THR A 87 8.04 1.36 3.55
CA THR A 87 7.41 1.94 2.34
C THR A 87 6.51 0.91 1.71
N ILE A 88 5.22 1.23 1.60
CA ILE A 88 4.23 0.44 0.88
C ILE A 88 4.29 0.87 -0.59
N THR A 89 4.49 -0.07 -1.51
CA THR A 89 4.65 0.21 -2.95
C THR A 89 3.52 -0.37 -3.79
N ASP A 90 2.57 -1.04 -3.15
CA ASP A 90 1.50 -1.83 -3.76
C ASP A 90 0.41 -2.03 -2.69
N PHE A 91 -0.88 -2.06 -3.06
CA PHE A 91 -1.97 -2.27 -2.10
C PHE A 91 -2.86 -3.47 -2.46
N GLY A 92 -2.49 -4.63 -1.90
CA GLY A 92 -3.28 -5.85 -2.00
C GLY A 92 -3.78 -6.37 -0.64
N PRO A 93 -4.33 -7.60 -0.64
CA PRO A 93 -4.81 -8.25 0.58
C PRO A 93 -3.75 -8.40 1.68
N GLU A 94 -2.47 -8.54 1.30
CA GLU A 94 -1.38 -8.67 2.27
C GLU A 94 -1.09 -7.36 3.00
N GLN A 95 -1.06 -6.23 2.28
CA GLN A 95 -0.83 -4.90 2.84
C GLN A 95 -2.01 -4.47 3.68
N LYS A 96 -3.23 -4.71 3.20
CA LYS A 96 -4.43 -4.48 4.00
C LYS A 96 -4.38 -5.24 5.33
N ARG A 97 -4.09 -6.55 5.30
CA ARG A 97 -3.96 -7.35 6.52
C ARG A 97 -2.86 -6.86 7.46
N PHE A 98 -1.75 -6.37 6.91
CA PHE A 98 -0.68 -5.76 7.71
C PHE A 98 -1.18 -4.51 8.45
N LEU A 99 -1.90 -3.62 7.76
CA LEU A 99 -2.47 -2.40 8.35
C LEU A 99 -3.56 -2.73 9.37
N ASP A 100 -4.49 -3.62 9.03
CA ASP A 100 -5.57 -4.06 9.93
C ASP A 100 -5.00 -4.55 11.27
N ARG A 101 -3.92 -5.36 11.24
CA ARG A 101 -3.25 -5.84 12.47
C ARG A 101 -2.65 -4.71 13.32
N LEU A 102 -2.12 -3.66 12.69
CA LEU A 102 -1.58 -2.51 13.42
C LEU A 102 -2.72 -1.70 14.06
N VAL A 103 -3.78 -1.44 13.30
CA VAL A 103 -4.97 -0.71 13.77
C VAL A 103 -5.68 -1.46 14.90
N GLU A 104 -5.85 -2.77 14.76
CA GLU A 104 -6.42 -3.64 15.81
C GLU A 104 -5.60 -3.58 17.09
N PHE A 105 -4.28 -3.51 17.00
CA PHE A 105 -3.40 -3.42 18.16
C PHE A 105 -3.43 -2.04 18.80
N ILE A 106 -3.44 -0.96 18.01
CA ILE A 106 -3.57 0.42 18.50
C ILE A 106 -4.88 0.62 19.25
N HIS A 107 -6.00 0.09 18.74
CA HIS A 107 -7.31 0.22 19.39
C HIS A 107 -7.60 -0.84 20.45
N GLY A 108 -6.84 -1.94 20.47
CA GLY A 108 -7.04 -3.08 21.34
C GLY A 108 -6.27 -3.02 22.66
N GLU A 109 -5.39 -2.03 22.83
CA GLU A 109 -4.69 -1.71 24.08
C GLU A 109 -5.34 -0.54 24.84
#